data_AF-A0A846HN44-F1
#
_entry.id   AF-A0A846HN44-F1
#
_cell.length_a   1.000
_cell.length_b   1.000
_cell.length_c   1.000
_cell.angle_alpha   90.00
_cell.angle_beta   90.00
_cell.angle_gamma   90.00
#
_symmetry.space_group_name_H-M   'P 1'
#
loop_
_entity.id
_entity.type
_entity.pdbx_description
1 polymer ?
#
loop_
_entity_poly.entity_id
_entity_poly.type
_entity_poly.pdbx_seq_one_letter_code
_entity_poly.pdbx_strand_id
1 'polypeptide(L)'
;MATGSFIHRSINGRYRMTISVGSLIGALGKEEQAIQDKLNDPDFKATDSKQMLEIQMRFSNYQQISGITSAIISDLKQAAQGVIQKV
;
A
#
# COMPACT_ATOMS: atom_id res chain seq x y z
N MET A 1 -15.47 -19.25 -0.56
CA MET A 1 -14.41 -18.24 -0.73
C MET A 1 -14.19 -17.59 0.63
N ALA A 2 -13.14 -17.94 1.35
CA ALA A 2 -12.90 -17.45 2.71
C ALA A 2 -12.00 -16.21 2.66
N THR A 3 -12.61 -15.03 2.85
CA THR A 3 -11.91 -13.77 3.03
C THR A 3 -11.24 -13.77 4.40
N GLY A 4 -9.93 -13.98 4.45
CA GLY A 4 -9.17 -14.00 5.70
C GLY A 4 -9.05 -12.61 6.31
N SER A 5 -9.87 -12.31 7.33
CA SER A 5 -9.72 -11.13 8.18
C SER A 5 -8.85 -11.47 9.40
N PHE A 6 -7.72 -10.78 9.55
CA PHE A 6 -6.82 -10.96 10.69
C PHE A 6 -7.32 -10.15 11.89
N ILE A 7 -7.88 -10.84 12.89
CA ILE A 7 -8.30 -10.24 14.15
C ILE A 7 -7.22 -10.50 15.20
N HIS A 8 -6.40 -9.49 15.48
CA HIS A 8 -5.57 -9.47 16.69
C HIS A 8 -6.32 -8.67 17.77
N ARG A 9 -6.54 -9.28 18.95
CA ARG A 9 -7.29 -8.68 20.07
C ARG A 9 -6.38 -7.75 20.89
N SER A 10 -6.66 -6.44 20.99
CA SER A 10 -6.13 -5.58 22.07
C SER A 10 -7.17 -5.43 23.16
N ILE A 11 -6.73 -5.76 24.35
CA ILE A 11 -7.05 -5.06 25.60
C ILE A 11 -6.54 -3.61 25.50
N ASN A 12 -7.35 -2.63 25.95
CA ASN A 12 -7.06 -1.19 26.08
C ASN A 12 -7.15 -0.31 24.81
N GLY A 13 -8.36 0.20 24.53
CA GLY A 13 -8.63 1.62 24.24
C GLY A 13 -7.95 2.35 23.07
N ARG A 14 -7.12 1.71 22.24
CA ARG A 14 -6.53 2.32 21.05
C ARG A 14 -7.42 2.07 19.84
N TYR A 15 -7.82 3.13 19.15
CA TYR A 15 -8.47 3.06 17.84
C TYR A 15 -7.68 2.09 16.95
N ARG A 16 -8.23 0.88 16.76
CA ARG A 16 -7.65 -0.11 15.86
C ARG A 16 -8.08 0.24 14.45
N MET A 17 -7.21 0.92 13.72
CA MET A 17 -7.38 1.13 12.29
C MET A 17 -7.15 -0.22 11.59
N THR A 18 -8.23 -0.95 11.29
CA THR A 18 -8.15 -2.14 10.43
C THR A 18 -8.04 -1.68 8.98
N ILE A 19 -6.88 -1.91 8.37
CA ILE A 19 -6.66 -1.62 6.96
C ILE A 19 -6.70 -2.93 6.20
N SER A 20 -7.56 -3.01 5.18
CA SER A 20 -7.62 -4.20 4.32
C SER A 20 -6.52 -4.16 3.27
N VAL A 21 -5.98 -5.33 2.91
CA VAL A 21 -4.98 -5.45 1.82
C VAL A 21 -5.53 -4.92 0.50
N GLY A 22 -6.82 -5.14 0.23
CA GLY A 22 -7.48 -4.58 -0.95
C GLY A 22 -7.48 -3.03 -0.96
N SER A 23 -7.68 -2.40 0.20
CA SER A 23 -7.58 -0.94 0.33
C SER A 23 -6.16 -0.43 0.10
N LEU A 24 -5.13 -1.17 0.54
CA LEU A 24 -3.73 -0.83 0.30
C LEU A 24 -3.35 -0.96 -1.17
N ILE A 25 -3.77 -2.04 -1.83
CA ILE A 25 -3.56 -2.23 -3.27
C ILE A 25 -4.29 -1.14 -4.07
N GLY A 26 -5.51 -0.79 -3.67
CA GLY A 26 -6.25 0.31 -4.30
C GLY A 26 -5.58 1.67 -4.11
N ALA A 27 -4.99 1.93 -2.93
CA ALA A 27 -4.21 3.15 -2.68
C ALA A 27 -2.91 3.18 -3.52
N LEU A 28 -2.22 2.04 -3.65
CA LEU A 28 -1.06 1.87 -4.53
C LEU A 28 -1.39 2.24 -5.98
N GLY A 29 -2.45 1.64 -6.54
CA GLY A 29 -2.85 1.92 -7.92
C GLY A 29 -3.24 3.38 -8.14
N LYS A 30 -3.85 4.03 -7.14
CA LYS A 30 -4.18 5.47 -7.23
C LYS A 30 -2.94 6.35 -7.25
N GLU A 31 -1.95 6.09 -6.39
CA GLU A 31 -0.69 6.85 -6.39
C GLU A 31 0.09 6.61 -7.69
N GLU A 32 0.14 5.36 -8.17
CA GLU A 32 0.77 5.03 -9.46
C GLU A 32 0.11 5.78 -10.62
N GLN A 33 -1.21 5.74 -10.69
CA GLN A 33 -1.95 6.40 -11.76
C GLN A 33 -1.82 7.93 -11.67
N ALA A 34 -1.86 8.50 -10.47
CA ALA A 34 -1.65 9.94 -10.29
C ALA A 34 -0.24 10.39 -10.69
N ILE A 35 0.79 9.55 -10.47
CA ILE A 35 2.14 9.81 -10.97
C ILE A 35 2.18 9.73 -12.50
N GLN A 36 1.59 8.69 -13.09
CA GLN A 36 1.54 8.51 -14.55
C GLN A 36 0.79 9.65 -15.23
N ASP A 37 -0.41 10.02 -14.74
CA ASP A 37 -1.21 11.12 -15.27
C ASP A 37 -0.42 12.42 -15.26
N LYS A 38 0.36 12.66 -14.20
CA LYS A 38 1.15 13.88 -14.04
C LYS A 38 2.42 13.89 -14.89
N LEU A 39 3.00 12.73 -15.17
CA LEU A 39 4.14 12.60 -16.10
C LEU A 39 3.69 12.67 -17.58
N ASN A 40 2.46 12.23 -17.87
CA ASN A 40 1.86 12.27 -19.19
C ASN A 40 1.19 13.62 -19.51
N ASP A 41 1.11 14.53 -18.54
CA ASP A 41 0.55 15.86 -18.73
C ASP A 41 1.47 16.67 -19.67
N PRO A 42 0.97 17.20 -20.80
CA PRO A 42 1.77 18.01 -21.71
C PRO A 42 2.29 19.31 -21.08
N ASP A 43 1.66 19.79 -19.99
CA ASP A 43 2.11 20.94 -19.22
C ASP A 43 3.10 20.57 -18.11
N PHE A 44 3.44 19.28 -17.98
CA PHE A 44 4.45 18.83 -17.05
C PHE A 44 5.84 19.34 -17.43
N LYS A 45 6.50 19.97 -16.47
CA LYS A 45 7.86 20.49 -16.62
C LYS A 45 8.73 19.90 -15.53
N ALA A 46 9.62 18.99 -15.92
CA ALA A 46 10.61 18.42 -14.99
C ALA A 46 11.59 19.47 -14.43
N THR A 47 11.67 20.65 -15.05
CA THR A 47 12.45 21.79 -14.54
C THR A 47 11.68 22.62 -13.52
N ASP A 48 10.36 22.43 -13.40
CA ASP A 48 9.54 23.07 -12.38
C ASP A 48 9.71 22.32 -11.05
N SER A 49 10.43 22.95 -10.12
CA SER A 49 10.74 22.37 -8.81
C SER A 49 9.51 22.00 -8.01
N LYS A 50 8.37 22.69 -8.20
CA LYS A 50 7.14 22.41 -7.46
C LYS A 50 6.48 21.15 -8.00
N GLN A 51 6.42 20.99 -9.32
CA GLN A 51 5.89 19.77 -9.95
C GLN A 51 6.76 18.55 -9.64
N MET A 52 8.10 18.72 -9.69
CA MET A 52 9.04 17.65 -9.32
C MET A 52 8.94 17.26 -7.85
N LEU A 53 8.80 18.23 -6.95
CA LEU A 53 8.60 17.95 -5.52
C LEU A 53 7.29 17.16 -5.30
N GLU A 54 6.22 17.53 -6.00
CA GLU A 54 4.95 16.80 -5.90
C GLU A 54 5.08 15.36 -6.38
N ILE A 55 5.77 15.12 -7.50
CA ILE A 55 6.04 13.77 -7.99
C ILE A 55 6.91 12.99 -7.00
N GLN A 56 7.95 13.59 -6.43
CA GLN A 56 8.79 12.94 -5.41
C GLN A 56 8.00 12.55 -4.17
N MET A 57 7.10 13.42 -3.69
CA MET A 57 6.22 13.10 -2.56
C MET A 57 5.29 11.93 -2.89
N ARG A 58 4.68 11.91 -4.07
CA ARG A 58 3.82 10.81 -4.52
C ARG A 58 4.59 9.50 -4.67
N PHE A 59 5.79 9.54 -5.24
CA PHE A 59 6.67 8.36 -5.30
C PHE A 59 7.05 7.86 -3.91
N SER A 60 7.35 8.75 -2.96
CA SER A 60 7.63 8.37 -1.58
C SER A 60 6.41 7.67 -0.94
N ASN A 61 5.21 8.21 -1.15
CA ASN A 61 3.97 7.58 -0.68
C ASN A 61 3.77 6.21 -1.33
N TYR A 62 3.95 6.10 -2.65
CA TYR A 62 3.87 4.83 -3.37
C TYR A 62 4.84 3.79 -2.81
N GLN A 63 6.11 4.16 -2.58
CA GLN A 63 7.13 3.27 -2.01
C GLN A 63 6.75 2.81 -0.59
N GLN A 64 6.24 3.71 0.25
CA GLN A 64 5.78 3.36 1.60
C GLN A 64 4.62 2.36 1.57
N ILE A 65 3.59 2.62 0.76
CA ILE A 65 2.43 1.73 0.66
C ILE A 65 2.85 0.38 0.04
N SER A 66 3.77 0.38 -0.92
CA SER A 66 4.30 -0.84 -1.55
C SER A 66 5.08 -1.70 -0.55
N GLY A 67 5.95 -1.07 0.26
CA GLY A 67 6.66 -1.74 1.35
C GLY A 67 5.70 -2.36 2.37
N ILE A 68 4.67 -1.63 2.80
CA ILE A 68 3.66 -2.15 3.73
C ILE A 68 2.87 -3.31 3.09
N THR A 69 2.46 -3.16 1.84
CA THR A 69 1.67 -4.17 1.13
C THR A 69 2.45 -5.46 0.92
N SER A 70 3.72 -5.35 0.51
CA SER A 70 4.61 -6.51 0.33
C SER A 70 4.90 -7.24 1.64
N ALA A 71 5.14 -6.52 2.74
CA ALA A 71 5.30 -7.10 4.06
C ALA A 71 4.05 -7.89 4.49
N ILE A 72 2.86 -7.30 4.34
CA ILE A 72 1.60 -7.99 4.67
C ILE A 72 1.39 -9.21 3.79
N ILE A 73 1.64 -9.13 2.47
CA ILE A 73 1.51 -10.29 1.57
C ILE A 73 2.52 -11.39 1.96
N SER A 74 3.73 -11.03 2.36
CA SER A 74 4.74 -11.98 2.85
C SER A 74 4.25 -12.68 4.12
N ASP A 75 3.72 -11.93 5.09
CA ASP A 75 3.17 -12.47 6.33
C ASP A 75 1.97 -13.40 6.05
N LEU A 76 1.10 -13.03 5.10
CA LEU A 76 -0.01 -13.88 4.65
C LEU A 76 0.47 -15.18 4.02
N LYS A 77 1.52 -15.12 3.18
CA LYS A 77 2.13 -16.31 2.57
C LYS A 77 2.77 -17.21 3.63
N GLN A 78 3.51 -16.65 4.57
CA GLN A 78 4.11 -17.41 5.68
C GLN A 78 3.04 -18.03 6.58
N ALA A 79 1.98 -17.30 6.92
CA ALA A 79 0.85 -17.84 7.67
C ALA A 79 0.17 -18.98 6.92
N ALA A 80 -0.04 -18.84 5.60
CA ALA A 80 -0.60 -19.91 4.78
C ALA A 80 0.31 -21.15 4.73
N GLN A 81 1.63 -20.96 4.56
CA GLN A 81 2.60 -22.06 4.56
C GLN A 81 2.72 -22.76 5.92
N GLY A 82 2.69 -22.01 7.02
CA GLY A 82 2.71 -22.55 8.38
C GLY A 82 1.43 -23.31 8.74
N VAL A 83 0.28 -22.94 8.15
CA VAL A 83 -0.97 -23.71 8.26
C VAL A 83 -0.87 -25.01 7.46
N ILE A 84 -0.29 -24.98 6.25
CA ILE A 84 -0.13 -26.17 5.39
C ILE A 84 0.83 -27.21 6.00
N GLN A 85 1.88 -26.79 6.72
CA GLN A 85 2.80 -27.74 7.39
C GLN A 85 2.23 -28.39 8.66
N LYS A 86 1.09 -27.89 9.17
CA LYS A 86 0.42 -28.40 10.38
C LYS A 86 -0.74 -29.36 10.08
N VAL A 87 -0.96 -29.71 8.81
CA VAL A 87 -1.98 -30.68 8.36
C VAL A 87 -1.31 -31.99 7.97
#